data_AF-A0A0Q5L3Q7-F1
#
_entry.id   AF-A0A0Q5L3Q7-F1
#
_cell.length_a   1.000
_cell.length_b   1.000
_cell.length_c   1.000
_cell.angle_alpha   90.00
_cell.angle_beta   90.00
_cell.angle_gamma   90.00
#
_symmetry.space_group_name_H-M   'P 1'
#
loop_
_entity.id
_entity.type
_entity.pdbx_description
1 polymer ?
#
loop_
_entity_poly.entity_id
_entity_poly.type
_entity_poly.pdbx_seq_one_letter_code
_entity_poly.pdbx_strand_id
1 'polypeptide(L)'
;MSLSVVLRYLYPQADPLRDYVLGDEGLGDGPQIVAWTLDTPQPTPEELEAALPAAQARAADQAEMDEVGAELAERYSLHARALALRKAQTAQEIEEEAASLLAYQQEIRDRATTSPS
;
A
#
# COMPACT_ATOMS: atom_id res chain seq x y z
N MET A 1 15.03 -3.51 8.88
CA MET A 1 13.98 -2.49 9.08
C MET A 1 13.79 -1.74 7.77
N SER A 2 12.54 -1.44 7.35
CA SER A 2 12.30 -0.71 6.09
C SER A 2 12.11 0.78 6.39
N LEU A 3 13.22 1.51 6.51
CA LEU A 3 13.23 2.94 6.89
C LEU A 3 12.38 3.80 5.94
N SER A 4 12.34 3.44 4.65
CA SER A 4 11.50 4.09 3.64
C SER A 4 10.01 3.99 3.95
N VAL A 5 9.54 2.83 4.45
CA VAL A 5 8.13 2.62 4.82
C VAL A 5 7.76 3.49 6.02
N VAL A 6 8.64 3.57 7.02
CA VAL A 6 8.41 4.37 8.22
C VAL A 6 8.40 5.86 7.90
N LEU A 7 9.35 6.35 7.09
CA LEU A 7 9.40 7.76 6.72
C LEU A 7 8.20 8.18 5.86
N ARG A 8 7.71 7.32 4.95
CA ARG A 8 6.46 7.58 4.21
C ARG A 8 5.23 7.60 5.11
N TYR A 9 5.24 6.84 6.20
CA TYR A 9 4.17 6.84 7.18
C TYR A 9 4.19 8.11 8.05
N LEU A 10 5.36 8.49 8.57
CA LEU A 10 5.53 9.67 9.42
C LEU A 10 5.43 11.00 8.65
N TYR A 11 5.92 11.03 7.41
CA TYR A 11 5.98 12.21 6.56
C TYR A 11 5.30 11.93 5.21
N PRO A 12 3.98 11.71 5.16
CA PRO A 12 3.27 11.32 3.93
C PRO A 12 3.28 12.40 2.84
N GLN A 13 3.60 13.64 3.20
CA GLN A 13 3.70 14.78 2.27
C GLN A 13 5.14 15.02 1.78
N ALA A 14 6.14 14.36 2.37
CA ALA A 14 7.53 14.55 2.01
C ALA A 14 7.88 13.75 0.74
N ASP A 15 8.64 14.37 -0.16
CA ASP A 15 9.18 13.73 -1.35
C ASP A 15 10.46 12.95 -1.00
N PRO A 16 10.47 11.61 -1.09
CA PRO A 16 11.63 10.77 -0.74
C PRO A 16 12.86 10.96 -1.64
N LEU A 17 12.80 11.80 -2.67
CA LEU A 17 13.92 12.13 -3.55
C LEU A 17 14.43 13.56 -3.35
N ARG A 18 13.66 14.43 -2.69
CA ARG A 18 13.98 15.86 -2.53
C ARG A 18 14.12 16.27 -1.08
N ASP A 19 13.23 15.74 -0.23
CA ASP A 19 13.08 16.19 1.15
C ASP A 19 13.89 15.35 2.13
N TYR A 20 14.14 14.08 1.78
CA TYR A 20 15.11 13.23 2.43
C TYR A 20 15.68 12.26 1.41
N VAL A 21 16.96 11.90 1.55
CA VAL A 21 17.61 10.92 0.67
C VAL A 21 18.03 9.72 1.50
N LEU A 22 17.68 8.53 1.02
CA LEU A 22 18.11 7.27 1.60
C LEU A 22 19.30 6.72 0.82
N GLY A 23 20.38 6.42 1.52
CA GLY A 23 21.56 5.77 0.98
C GLY A 23 21.69 4.36 1.54
N ASP A 24 22.15 3.43 0.71
CA ASP A 24 22.62 2.12 1.15
C ASP A 24 24.15 2.16 1.09
N GLU A 25 24.81 2.53 2.20
CA GLU A 25 26.27 2.62 2.24
C GLU A 25 26.96 1.24 2.28
N GLY A 26 26.24 0.14 2.04
CA GLY A 26 26.82 -1.18 1.79
C GLY A 26 27.50 -1.84 2.99
N LEU A 27 27.34 -1.28 4.20
CA LEU A 27 27.90 -1.80 5.45
C LEU A 27 27.01 -2.85 6.13
N GLY A 28 25.93 -3.31 5.48
CA GLY A 28 25.05 -4.38 5.96
C GLY A 28 23.92 -3.94 6.90
N ASP A 29 23.91 -2.67 7.33
CA ASP A 29 22.89 -2.13 8.24
C ASP A 29 21.59 -1.64 7.55
N GLY A 30 21.50 -1.77 6.22
CA GLY A 30 20.35 -1.35 5.44
C GLY A 30 20.31 0.15 5.13
N PRO A 31 19.22 0.64 4.53
CA PRO A 31 19.14 2.03 4.07
C PRO A 31 19.13 3.03 5.24
N GLN A 32 19.99 4.05 5.17
CA GLN A 32 20.12 5.14 6.14
C GLN A 32 19.75 6.49 5.52
N ILE A 33 19.36 7.46 6.35
CA ILE A 33 19.11 8.84 5.90
C ILE A 33 20.46 9.52 5.69
N VAL A 34 20.82 9.79 4.44
CA VAL A 34 22.09 10.46 4.07
C VAL A 34 21.92 11.97 3.88
N ALA A 35 20.69 12.42 3.60
CA ALA A 35 20.37 13.83 3.54
C ALA A 35 18.96 14.08 4.09
N TRP A 36 18.80 15.21 4.78
CA TRP A 36 17.54 15.66 5.34
C TRP A 36 17.37 17.15 5.02
N THR A 37 16.26 17.48 4.36
CA THR A 37 15.97 18.83 3.84
C THR A 37 14.61 19.35 4.32
N LEU A 38 13.88 18.58 5.13
CA LEU A 38 12.66 19.03 5.79
C LEU A 38 12.97 20.02 6.92
N ASP A 39 12.08 20.99 7.10
CA ASP A 39 12.12 21.95 8.23
C ASP A 39 11.84 21.28 9.59
N THR A 40 11.28 20.07 9.58
CA THR A 40 11.05 19.26 10.77
C THR A 40 12.34 18.56 11.19
N PRO A 41 12.55 18.30 12.51
CA PRO A 41 13.69 17.49 12.94
C PRO A 41 13.65 16.09 12.33
N GLN A 42 14.83 15.52 12.11
CA GLN A 42 14.98 14.11 11.73
C GLN A 42 14.45 13.22 12.87
N PRO A 43 13.67 12.17 12.57
CA PRO A 43 13.11 11.31 13.59
C PRO A 43 14.20 10.54 14.34
N THR A 44 14.02 10.34 15.64
CA THR A 44 14.95 9.55 16.45
C THR A 44 14.80 8.05 16.18
N PRO A 45 15.80 7.22 16.52
CA PRO A 45 15.67 5.77 16.43
C PRO A 45 14.45 5.23 17.20
N GLU A 46 14.14 5.78 18.38
CA GLU A 46 12.96 5.35 19.14
C GLU A 46 11.66 5.70 18.43
N GLU A 47 11.56 6.88 17.79
CA GLU A 47 10.39 7.28 17.01
C GLU A 47 10.20 6.39 15.78
N LEU A 48 11.30 6.03 15.12
CA LEU A 48 11.29 5.13 13.97
C LEU A 48 10.84 3.71 14.36
N GLU A 49 11.34 3.18 15.47
CA GLU A 49 10.94 1.87 15.99
C GLU A 49 9.49 1.86 16.48
N ALA A 50 9.04 2.92 17.14
CA ALA A 50 7.67 3.05 17.62
C ALA A 50 6.65 3.13 16.47
N ALA A 51 7.00 3.83 15.39
CA ALA A 51 6.15 3.96 14.21
C ALA A 51 6.18 2.73 13.28
N LEU A 52 7.18 1.85 13.44
CA LEU A 52 7.42 0.73 12.53
C LEU A 52 6.22 -0.22 12.39
N PRO A 53 5.54 -0.68 13.46
CA PRO A 53 4.40 -1.59 13.31
C PRO A 53 3.23 -0.95 12.55
N ALA A 54 2.90 0.30 12.85
CA ALA A 54 1.81 1.02 12.17
C ALA A 54 2.13 1.29 10.70
N ALA A 55 3.38 1.67 10.41
CA ALA A 55 3.86 1.88 9.05
C ALA A 55 3.80 0.59 8.22
N GLN A 56 4.18 -0.55 8.79
CA GLN A 56 4.08 -1.86 8.14
C GLN A 56 2.63 -2.28 7.90
N ALA A 57 1.75 -2.11 8.90
CA ALA A 57 0.34 -2.43 8.75
C ALA A 57 -0.30 -1.62 7.61
N ARG A 58 -0.02 -0.30 7.56
CA ARG A 58 -0.51 0.56 6.48
C ARG A 58 0.06 0.16 5.11
N ALA A 59 1.34 -0.19 5.05
CA ALA A 59 1.95 -0.65 3.81
C ALA A 59 1.36 -1.99 3.33
N ALA A 60 1.02 -2.89 4.26
CA ALA A 60 0.37 -4.16 3.95
C ALA A 60 -1.06 -3.92 3.43
N ASP A 61 -1.87 -3.09 4.09
CA ASP A 61 -3.22 -2.74 3.62
C ASP A 61 -3.18 -2.11 2.23
N GLN A 62 -2.19 -1.24 1.94
CA GLN A 62 -2.03 -0.65 0.61
C GLN A 62 -1.65 -1.70 -0.45
N ALA A 63 -0.74 -2.62 -0.14
CA ALA A 63 -0.37 -3.69 -1.06
C ALA A 63 -1.56 -4.61 -1.36
N GLU A 64 -2.34 -4.92 -0.33
CA GLU A 64 -3.58 -5.70 -0.45
C GLU A 64 -4.63 -4.97 -1.30
N MET A 65 -4.76 -3.64 -1.14
CA MET A 65 -5.61 -2.82 -2.02
C MET A 65 -5.21 -2.90 -3.48
N ASP A 66 -3.90 -2.84 -3.76
CA ASP A 66 -3.38 -2.88 -5.12
C ASP A 66 -3.61 -4.27 -5.75
N GLU A 67 -3.44 -5.35 -4.99
CA GLU A 67 -3.72 -6.72 -5.41
C GLU A 67 -5.20 -6.93 -5.72
N VAL A 68 -6.09 -6.57 -4.80
CA VAL A 68 -7.55 -6.66 -5.01
C VAL A 68 -7.99 -5.82 -6.22
N GLY A 69 -7.39 -4.64 -6.40
CA GLY A 69 -7.62 -3.79 -7.57
C GLY A 69 -7.23 -4.46 -8.89
N ALA A 70 -6.09 -5.15 -8.92
CA ALA A 70 -5.64 -5.91 -10.08
C ALA A 70 -6.57 -7.10 -10.39
N GLU A 71 -6.99 -7.84 -9.37
CA GLU A 71 -7.96 -8.92 -9.52
C GLU A 71 -9.31 -8.43 -10.05
N LEU A 72 -9.83 -7.32 -9.53
CA LEU A 72 -11.06 -6.71 -10.03
C LEU A 72 -10.96 -6.33 -11.52
N ALA A 73 -9.85 -5.75 -11.93
CA ALA A 73 -9.60 -5.42 -13.33
C ALA A 73 -9.61 -6.67 -14.22
N GLU A 74 -9.03 -7.79 -13.75
CA GLU A 74 -9.08 -9.07 -14.44
C GLU A 74 -10.51 -9.62 -14.52
N ARG A 75 -11.27 -9.62 -13.41
CA ARG A 75 -12.67 -10.08 -13.39
C ARG A 75 -13.53 -9.30 -14.37
N TYR A 76 -13.39 -7.98 -14.44
CA TYR A 76 -14.13 -7.18 -15.42
C TYR A 76 -13.77 -7.49 -16.87
N SER A 77 -12.49 -7.76 -17.16
CA SER A 77 -12.05 -8.20 -18.49
C SER A 77 -12.66 -9.56 -18.87
N LEU A 78 -12.65 -10.52 -17.93
CA LEU A 78 -13.24 -11.85 -18.13
C LEU A 78 -14.76 -11.78 -18.28
N HIS A 79 -15.43 -10.95 -17.49
CA HIS A 79 -16.87 -10.71 -17.57
C HIS A 79 -17.26 -10.20 -18.97
N ALA A 80 -16.57 -9.17 -19.47
CA ALA A 80 -16.79 -8.64 -20.82
C ALA A 80 -16.58 -9.71 -21.90
N ARG A 81 -15.56 -10.57 -21.74
CA ARG A 81 -15.31 -11.69 -22.66
C ARG A 81 -16.41 -12.75 -22.59
N ALA A 82 -16.91 -13.09 -21.40
CA ALA A 82 -18.01 -14.04 -21.24
C ALA A 82 -19.29 -13.54 -21.90
N LEU A 83 -19.62 -12.25 -21.74
CA LEU A 83 -20.75 -11.60 -22.43
C LEU A 83 -20.58 -11.64 -23.95
N ALA A 84 -19.39 -11.31 -24.48
CA ALA A 84 -19.10 -11.37 -25.91
C ALA A 84 -19.28 -12.79 -26.49
N LEU A 85 -18.94 -13.82 -25.71
CA LEU A 85 -19.13 -15.22 -26.05
C LEU A 85 -20.54 -15.74 -25.75
N ARG A 86 -21.45 -14.88 -25.27
CA ARG A 86 -22.84 -15.22 -24.86
C ARG A 86 -22.91 -16.31 -23.77
N LYS A 87 -21.87 -16.40 -22.93
CA LYS A 87 -21.81 -17.30 -21.78
C LYS A 87 -22.45 -16.64 -20.56
N ALA A 88 -23.77 -16.56 -20.54
CA ALA A 88 -24.52 -15.81 -19.51
C ALA A 88 -24.24 -16.32 -18.08
N GLN A 89 -24.21 -17.63 -17.87
CA GLN A 89 -23.93 -18.19 -16.55
C GLN A 89 -22.50 -17.88 -16.07
N THR A 90 -21.50 -18.04 -16.94
CA THR A 90 -20.11 -17.67 -16.62
C THR A 90 -19.98 -16.17 -16.34
N ALA A 91 -20.70 -15.32 -17.07
CA ALA A 91 -20.70 -13.89 -16.80
C ALA A 91 -21.26 -13.60 -15.40
N GLN A 92 -22.38 -14.23 -15.03
CA GLN A 92 -22.96 -14.07 -13.70
C GLN A 92 -22.02 -14.53 -12.59
N GLU A 93 -21.37 -15.68 -12.73
CA GLU A 93 -20.39 -16.18 -11.75
C GLU A 93 -19.23 -15.19 -11.54
N ILE A 94 -18.70 -14.62 -12.62
CA ILE A 94 -17.62 -13.62 -12.55
C ILE A 94 -18.10 -12.31 -11.88
N GLU A 95 -19.36 -11.91 -12.11
CA GLU A 95 -19.94 -10.74 -11.47
C GLU A 95 -20.08 -10.91 -9.95
N GLU A 96 -20.48 -12.11 -9.50
CA GLU A 96 -20.58 -12.45 -8.07
C GLU A 96 -19.20 -12.47 -7.38
N GLU A 97 -18.17 -12.98 -8.07
CA GLU A 97 -16.78 -12.89 -7.60
C GLU A 97 -16.29 -11.44 -7.52
N ALA A 98 -16.57 -10.63 -8.54
CA ALA A 98 -16.21 -9.21 -8.54
C ALA A 98 -16.92 -8.44 -7.40
N ALA A 99 -18.19 -8.76 -7.12
CA ALA A 99 -18.91 -8.19 -5.98
C ALA A 99 -18.27 -8.57 -4.65
N SER A 100 -17.77 -9.79 -4.51
CA SER A 100 -17.05 -10.24 -3.31
C SER A 100 -15.73 -9.51 -3.12
N LEU A 101 -14.97 -9.32 -4.20
CA LEU A 101 -13.73 -8.53 -4.18
C LEU A 101 -13.99 -7.05 -3.85
N LEU A 102 -15.07 -6.46 -4.34
CA LEU A 102 -15.47 -5.09 -3.97
C LEU A 102 -15.82 -4.97 -2.48
N ALA A 103 -16.52 -5.97 -1.92
CA ALA A 103 -16.82 -6.00 -0.50
C ALA A 103 -15.54 -6.09 0.34
N TYR A 104 -14.60 -6.95 -0.07
CA TYR A 104 -13.30 -7.04 0.57
C TYR A 104 -12.49 -5.74 0.44
N GLN A 105 -12.55 -5.09 -0.72
CA GLN A 105 -11.91 -3.80 -0.94
C GLN A 105 -12.42 -2.74 0.05
N GLN A 106 -13.73 -2.75 0.34
CA GLN A 106 -14.32 -1.84 1.31
C GLN A 106 -13.87 -2.15 2.74
N GLU A 107 -13.75 -3.44 3.11
CA GLU A 107 -13.23 -3.84 4.41
C GLU A 107 -11.82 -3.27 4.66
N ILE A 108 -10.92 -3.43 3.69
CA ILE A 108 -9.54 -2.92 3.80
C ILE A 108 -9.54 -1.39 3.97
N ARG A 109 -10.41 -0.67 3.23
CA ARG A 109 -10.59 0.78 3.39
C ARG A 109 -11.06 1.12 4.80
N ASP A 110 -12.02 0.38 5.35
CA ASP A 110 -12.55 0.62 6.68
C ASP A 110 -11.47 0.41 7.75
N ARG A 111 -10.63 -0.63 7.62
CA ARG A 111 -9.43 -0.85 8.48
C ARG A 111 -8.45 0.32 8.43
N ALA A 112 -8.21 0.86 7.23
CA ALA A 112 -7.31 2.00 7.05
C ALA A 112 -7.84 3.30 7.68
N THR A 113 -9.16 3.49 7.72
CA THR A 113 -9.79 4.67 8.36
C THR A 113 -9.92 4.57 9.88
N THR A 114 -9.90 3.35 10.44
CA THR A 114 -9.98 3.12 11.90
C THR A 114 -8.61 3.03 12.58
N SER A 115 -7.52 2.97 11.81
CA SER A 115 -6.17 3.05 12.37
C SER A 115 -5.86 4.50 12.82
N PRO A 116 -5.48 4.73 14.08
CA PRO A 116 -5.19 6.07 14.57
C PRO A 116 -4.04 6.70 13.77
N SER A 117 -4.26 7.95 13.32
CA SER A 117 -3.23 8.83 12.77
C SER A 117 -2.31 9.35 13.86
#